data_AF-A0A1T1CZB9-F1
#
_entry.id   AF-A0A1T1CZB9-F1
#
_cell.length_a   1.000
_cell.length_b   1.000
_cell.length_c   1.000
_cell.angle_alpha   90.00
_cell.angle_beta   90.00
_cell.angle_gamma   90.00
#
_symmetry.space_group_name_H-M   'P 1'
#
loop_
_entity.id
_entity.type
_entity.pdbx_description
1 polymer ?
#
loop_
_entity_poly.entity_id
_entity_poly.type
_entity_poly.pdbx_seq_one_letter_code
_entity_poly.pdbx_strand_id
1 'polypeptide(L)' 'MGSSSPLSLSRGFTVERYSRVIDHCQDVEELRSLAKLLLKVWRQQADFNEHYAARLLRIKPTEPEQSEQSSP' A
#
# COMPACT_ATOMS: atom_id res chain seq x y z
N MET A 1 9.01 -26.95 -4.40
CA MET A 1 9.95 -26.09 -3.64
C MET A 1 9.84 -24.70 -4.23
N GLY A 2 9.23 -23.77 -3.50
CA GLY A 2 8.87 -22.44 -4.02
C GLY A 2 10.11 -21.61 -4.32
N SER A 3 10.21 -21.11 -5.55
CA SER A 3 11.23 -20.16 -5.97
C SER A 3 11.15 -18.91 -5.09
N SER A 4 12.06 -18.76 -4.13
CA SER A 4 12.23 -17.51 -3.39
C SER A 4 12.72 -16.45 -4.36
N SER A 5 11.79 -15.69 -4.96
CA SER A 5 12.15 -14.60 -5.85
C SER A 5 13.11 -13.66 -5.11
N PRO A 6 14.26 -13.27 -5.69
CA PRO A 6 15.26 -12.43 -5.02
C PRO A 6 14.70 -11.08 -4.53
N LEU A 7 13.61 -10.62 -5.16
CA LEU A 7 12.82 -9.47 -4.73
C LEU A 7 12.16 -9.66 -3.35
N SER A 8 11.81 -10.89 -2.99
CA SER A 8 11.22 -11.25 -1.69
C SER A 8 12.24 -11.15 -0.55
N LEU A 9 13.48 -11.60 -0.79
CA LEU A 9 14.56 -11.57 0.20
C LEU A 9 14.99 -10.13 0.54
N SER A 10 15.20 -9.29 -0.49
CA SER A 10 15.52 -7.87 -0.33
C SER A 10 14.43 -7.11 0.43
N ARG A 11 13.16 -7.43 0.14
CA ARG A 11 12.01 -6.87 0.85
C ARG A 11 12.03 -7.29 2.33
N GLY A 12 12.33 -8.55 2.63
CA GLY A 12 12.46 -9.06 3.99
C GLY A 12 13.52 -8.29 4.81
N PHE A 13 14.73 -8.13 4.28
CA PHE A 13 15.77 -7.34 4.96
C PHE A 13 15.38 -5.89 5.18
N THR A 14 14.67 -5.30 4.23
CA THR A 14 14.19 -3.92 4.32
C THR A 14 13.17 -3.77 5.45
N VAL A 15 12.22 -4.70 5.57
CA VAL A 15 11.25 -4.73 6.66
C VAL A 15 11.95 -4.88 8.01
N GLU A 16 12.86 -5.83 8.15
CA GLU A 16 13.63 -6.06 9.39
C GLU A 16 14.45 -4.82 9.78
N ARG A 17 15.09 -4.15 8.81
CA ARG A 17 15.82 -2.91 9.05
C ARG A 17 14.92 -1.82 9.61
N TYR A 18 13.75 -1.59 9.00
CA TYR A 18 12.82 -0.58 9.48
C TYR A 18 12.18 -0.97 10.82
N SER A 19 11.93 -2.25 11.08
CA SER A 19 11.47 -2.75 12.39
C SER A 19 12.43 -2.32 13.50
N ARG A 20 13.74 -2.59 13.32
CA ARG A 20 14.76 -2.20 14.30
C ARG A 20 14.85 -0.69 14.50
N VAL A 21 14.67 0.10 13.44
CA VAL A 21 14.66 1.56 13.54
C VAL A 21 13.48 2.05 14.39
N ILE A 22 12.31 1.44 14.24
CA ILE A 22 11.13 1.77 15.05
C ILE A 22 11.36 1.38 16.51
N ASP A 23 11.89 0.18 16.76
CA ASP A 23 12.14 -0.33 18.12
C ASP A 23 13.16 0.52 18.89
N HIS A 24 14.10 1.16 18.20
CA HIS A 24 15.11 2.03 18.79
C HIS A 24 14.76 3.52 18.76
N CYS A 25 13.59 3.90 18.22
CA CYS A 25 13.18 5.30 18.16
C CYS A 25 12.82 5.81 19.55
N GLN A 26 13.60 6.74 20.08
CA GLN A 26 13.40 7.35 21.41
C GLN A 26 12.71 8.72 21.33
N ASP A 27 12.62 9.31 20.14
CA ASP A 27 11.96 10.58 19.89
C ASP A 27 10.51 10.36 19.45
N VAL A 28 9.58 10.90 20.25
CA VAL A 28 8.13 10.79 20.00
C VAL A 28 7.70 11.47 18.69
N GLU A 29 8.36 12.57 18.29
CA GLU A 29 8.04 13.27 17.04
C GLU A 29 8.55 12.51 15.81
N GLU A 30 9.73 11.90 15.91
CA GLU A 30 10.26 11.01 14.88
C GLU A 30 9.37 9.77 14.72
N LEU A 31 8.97 9.14 15.83
CA LEU A 31 8.05 7.99 15.81
C LEU A 31 6.70 8.36 15.18
N ARG A 32 6.16 9.54 15.51
CA ARG A 32 4.91 10.03 14.90
C ARG A 32 5.06 10.25 13.40
N SER A 33 6.20 10.74 12.96
CA SER A 33 6.50 10.96 11.53
C SER A 33 6.62 9.63 10.78
N LEU A 34 7.31 8.64 11.37
CA LEU A 34 7.42 7.28 10.85
C LEU A 34 6.05 6.59 10.78
N ALA A 35 5.22 6.71 11.82
CA ALA A 35 3.87 6.14 11.84
C ALA A 35 2.97 6.71 10.74
N LYS A 36 2.99 8.04 10.53
CA LYS A 36 2.24 8.69 9.44
C LYS A 36 2.71 8.23 8.07
N LEU A 37 4.03 8.07 7.89
CA LEU A 37 4.60 7.57 6.65
C LEU A 37 4.14 6.13 6.38
N LEU A 38 4.23 5.25 7.37
CA LEU A 38 3.78 3.87 7.26
C LEU A 38 2.28 3.77 6.92
N LEU A 39 1.45 4.60 7.55
CA LEU A 39 0.01 4.65 7.25
C LEU A 39 -0.25 5.05 5.79
N LYS A 40 0.48 6.04 5.27
CA LYS A 40 0.37 6.48 3.87
C LYS A 40 0.77 5.36 2.90
N VAL A 41 1.88 4.69 3.18
CA VAL A 41 2.37 3.57 2.35
C VAL A 41 1.38 2.40 2.38
N TRP A 42 0.83 2.08 3.56
CA TRP A 42 -0.17 1.03 3.69
C TRP A 42 -1.43 1.34 2.87
N ARG A 43 -1.94 2.58 2.93
CA ARG A 43 -3.09 3.00 2.12
C ARG A 43 -2.81 2.84 0.63
N GLN A 44 -1.64 3.27 0.16
CA GLN A 44 -1.24 3.12 -1.25
C GLN A 44 -1.15 1.65 -1.67
N GLN A 45 -0.63 0.78 -0.81
CA GLN A 45 -0.59 -0.66 -1.07
C GLN A 45 -1.99 -1.27 -1.12
N ALA A 46 -2.89 -0.84 -0.24
CA ALA A 46 -4.29 -1.27 -0.24
C ALA A 46 -5.00 -0.85 -1.53
N ASP A 47 -4.85 0.41 -1.95
CA ASP A 47 -5.41 0.92 -3.21
C ASP A 47 -4.83 0.12 -4.40
N PHE A 48 -3.50 -0.11 -4.43
CA PHE A 48 -2.88 -0.92 -5.49
C PHE A 48 -3.42 -2.35 -5.54
N ASN A 49 -3.60 -2.98 -4.38
CA ASN A 49 -4.16 -4.32 -4.28
C ASN A 49 -5.61 -4.37 -4.76
N GLU A 50 -6.42 -3.36 -4.43
CA GLU A 50 -7.80 -3.23 -4.90
C GLU A 50 -7.84 -3.10 -6.43
N HIS A 51 -7.03 -2.22 -7.01
CA HIS A 51 -6.93 -2.07 -8.46
C HIS A 51 -6.40 -3.34 -9.15
N TYR A 52 -5.43 -4.02 -8.55
CA TYR A 52 -4.91 -5.27 -9.06
C TYR A 52 -5.98 -6.37 -9.01
N ALA A 53 -6.69 -6.51 -7.89
CA ALA A 53 -7.76 -7.46 -7.72
C ALA A 53 -8.93 -7.19 -8.69
N ALA A 54 -9.34 -5.93 -8.87
CA ALA A 54 -10.36 -5.54 -9.84
C ALA A 54 -9.96 -5.94 -11.26
N ARG A 55 -8.71 -5.67 -11.67
CA ARG A 55 -8.18 -6.12 -12.98
C ARG A 55 -8.17 -7.64 -13.11
N LEU A 56 -7.75 -8.36 -12.07
CA LEU A 56 -7.72 -9.83 -12.07
C LEU A 56 -9.13 -10.42 -12.22
N LEU A 57 -10.10 -9.83 -11.54
CA LEU A 57 -11.51 -10.23 -11.58
C LEU A 57 -12.28 -9.65 -12.79
N ARG A 58 -11.60 -8.87 -13.65
CA ARG A 58 -12.20 -8.14 -14.79
C ARG A 58 -13.38 -7.24 -14.39
N ILE A 59 -13.38 -6.76 -13.15
CA ILE A 59 -14.35 -5.78 -12.66
C ILE A 59 -13.85 -4.41 -13.12
N LYS A 60 -14.63 -3.72 -13.96
CA LYS A 60 -14.34 -2.33 -14.30
C LYS A 60 -14.56 -1.46 -13.07
N PRO A 61 -13.68 -0.49 -12.77
CA PRO A 61 -13.98 0.52 -11.76
C PRO A 61 -15.33 1.14 -12.11
N THR A 62 -16.26 1.16 -11.17
CA THR A 62 -17.52 1.89 -11.33
C THR A 62 -17.15 3.36 -11.44
N GLU A 63 -17.25 3.91 -12.65
CA GLU A 63 -17.13 5.36 -12.86
C GLU A 63 -18.20 6.04 -11.99
N PRO A 64 -17.88 7.14 -11.29
CA PRO A 64 -18.91 7.92 -10.62
C PRO A 64 -19.91 8.36 -11.69
N GLU A 65 -21.15 7.92 -11.52
CA GLU A 65 -22.21 8.12 -12.51
C GLU A 65 -22.31 9.59 -12.89
N GLN A 66 -22.08 9.88 -14.18
CA GLN A 66 -22.57 11.11 -14.80
C GLN A 66 -24.09 10.99 -14.97
N SER A 67 -24.82 11.04 -13.86
CA SER A 67 -26.25 11.39 -13.81
C SER A 67 -26.27 12.90 -13.61
N GLU A 68 -26.55 13.72 -14.62
CA GLU A 68 -27.84 14.10 -15.18
C GLU A 68 -27.47 15.08 -16.33
N GLN A 69 -28.10 15.20 -17.48
CA GLN A 69 -29.34 14.68 -18.03
C GLN A 69 -29.34 15.29 -19.43
N SER A 70 -29.28 14.44 -20.47
CA SER A 70 -29.45 14.87 -21.85
C SER A 70 -30.93 15.16 -22.09
N SER A 71 -31.20 16.31 -22.73
CA SER A 71 -32.34 16.57 -23.63
C SER A 71 -33.68 16.93 -22.97
N PRO A 72 -34.58 17.67 -23.67
CA PRO A 72 -34.71 17.84 -25.12
C PRO A 72 -34.06 19.10 -25.72
#